data_AF-A0A7C3CXY4-F1
#
_entry.id   AF-A0A7C3CXY4-F1
#
_cell.length_a   1.000
_cell.length_b   1.000
_cell.length_c   1.000
_cell.angle_alpha   90.00
_cell.angle_beta   90.00
_cell.angle_gamma   90.00
#
_symmetry.space_group_name_H-M   'P 1'
#
loop_
_entity.id
_entity.type
_entity.pdbx_description
1 polymer ?
#
loop_
_entity_poly.entity_id
_entity_poly.type
_entity_poly.pdbx_seq_one_letter_code
_entity_poly.pdbx_strand_id
1 'polypeptide(L)' 'ASASMLTDLILGKTLDEIKALTKEDILEELGIDLGPVRLKCALLPLKVVKAGVYETLVNW' A
#
# COMPACT_ATOMS: atom_id res chain seq x y z
N ALA A 1 5.09 3.61 10.88
CA ALA A 1 5.69 2.33 10.43
C ALA A 1 5.18 1.95 9.05
N SER A 2 3.89 1.66 8.89
CA SER A 2 3.29 1.20 7.62
C SER A 2 3.54 2.09 6.39
N ALA A 3 3.50 3.41 6.53
CA ALA A 3 3.76 4.31 5.39
C ALA A 3 5.21 4.26 4.89
N SER A 4 6.19 4.21 5.79
CA SER A 4 7.62 4.13 5.42
C SER A 4 7.96 2.79 4.79
N MET A 5 7.44 1.69 5.37
CA MET A 5 7.60 0.36 4.77
C MET A 5 6.95 0.30 3.38
N LEU A 6 5.76 0.88 3.22
CA LEU A 6 5.10 0.89 1.91
C LEU A 6 5.91 1.68 0.87
N THR A 7 6.51 2.81 1.24
CA THR A 7 7.36 3.57 0.31
C THR A 7 8.57 2.75 -0.14
N ASP A 8 9.19 1.99 0.77
CA ASP A 8 10.31 1.11 0.42
C ASP A 8 9.85 -0.05 -0.49
N LEU A 9 8.66 -0.60 -0.25
CA LEU A 9 8.07 -1.68 -1.06
C LEU A 9 7.76 -1.25 -2.49
N ILE A 10 7.31 0.00 -2.71
CA ILE A 10 6.90 0.49 -4.04
C ILE A 10 8.06 1.09 -4.84
N LEU A 11 9.21 1.39 -4.22
CA LEU A 11 10.37 1.93 -4.91
C LEU A 11 10.90 0.92 -5.94
N GLY A 12 11.08 1.37 -7.17
CA GLY A 12 11.57 0.54 -8.28
C GLY A 12 10.50 -0.35 -8.93
N LYS A 13 9.27 -0.38 -8.41
CA LYS A 13 8.13 -1.05 -9.05
C LYS A 13 7.49 -0.17 -10.12
N THR A 14 6.96 -0.80 -11.16
CA THR A 14 6.13 -0.15 -12.17
C THR A 14 4.74 0.20 -11.65
N LEU A 15 4.02 1.09 -12.33
CA LEU A 15 2.66 1.47 -11.94
C LEU A 15 1.70 0.27 -11.92
N ASP A 16 1.85 -0.68 -12.83
CA ASP A 16 0.98 -1.86 -12.87
C ASP A 16 1.27 -2.83 -11.72
N GLU A 17 2.54 -2.99 -11.32
CA GLU A 17 2.90 -3.74 -10.12
C GLU A 17 2.34 -3.07 -8.85
N ILE A 18 2.39 -1.74 -8.77
CA ILE A 18 1.83 -0.99 -7.63
C ILE A 18 0.30 -1.14 -7.57
N LYS A 19 -0.39 -1.15 -8.72
CA LYS A 19 -1.84 -1.39 -8.77
C LYS A 19 -2.22 -2.80 -8.30
N ALA A 20 -1.36 -3.78 -8.62
CA ALA A 20 -1.56 -5.18 -8.26
C ALA A 20 -1.39 -5.46 -6.76
N LEU A 21 -0.72 -4.59 -6.00
CA LEU A 21 -0.54 -4.74 -4.55
C LEU A 21 -1.88 -4.94 -3.83
N THR A 22 -1.97 -5.96 -3.00
CA THR A 22 -3.14 -6.36 -2.24
C THR A 22 -2.97 -6.03 -0.75
N LYS A 23 -4.05 -6.21 0.02
CA LYS A 23 -3.96 -6.05 1.47
C LYS A 23 -3.10 -7.18 2.08
N GLU A 24 -3.15 -8.36 1.50
CA GLU A 24 -2.37 -9.53 1.90
C GLU A 24 -0.87 -9.26 1.78
N ASP A 25 -0.42 -8.70 0.65
CA ASP A 25 1.00 -8.37 0.45
C ASP A 25 1.54 -7.46 1.56
N ILE A 26 0.74 -6.47 1.98
CA ILE A 26 1.11 -5.56 3.07
C ILE A 26 1.14 -6.25 4.43
N LEU A 27 0.24 -7.21 4.66
CA LEU A 27 0.19 -7.95 5.91
C LEU A 27 1.33 -8.98 6.00
N GLU A 28 1.66 -9.64 4.88
CA GLU A 28 2.81 -10.54 4.77
C GLU A 28 4.12 -9.79 5.00
N GLU A 29 4.30 -8.61 4.39
CA GLU A 29 5.48 -7.76 4.60
C GLU A 29 5.64 -7.29 6.05
N LEU A 30 4.53 -7.10 6.78
CA LEU A 30 4.57 -6.77 8.20
C LEU A 30 4.94 -7.96 9.07
N GLY A 31 4.75 -9.20 8.60
CA GLY A 31 5.12 -10.43 9.30
C GLY A 31 4.41 -10.63 10.65
N ILE A 32 3.34 -9.86 10.92
CA ILE A 32 2.63 -9.87 12.20
C ILE A 32 1.13 -9.97 11.99
N ASP A 33 0.49 -10.81 12.80
CA ASP A 33 -0.96 -10.85 12.86
C ASP A 33 -1.48 -9.60 13.60
N LEU A 34 -2.18 -8.75 12.86
CA LEU A 34 -2.65 -7.46 13.36
C LEU A 34 -4.12 -7.57 13.75
N GLY A 35 -4.40 -7.23 15.01
CA GLY A 35 -5.78 -7.04 15.46
C GLY A 35 -6.50 -5.92 14.68
N PRO A 36 -7.85 -5.93 14.66
CA PRO A 36 -8.70 -5.04 13.86
C PRO A 36 -8.45 -3.54 14.08
N VAL A 37 -7.92 -3.17 15.23
CA VAL A 37 -7.55 -1.77 15.55
C VAL A 37 -6.33 -1.29 14.76
N ARG A 38 -5.33 -2.15 14.55
CA ARG A 38 -4.08 -1.78 13.86
C ARG A 38 -4.15 -2.03 12.34
N LEU A 39 -5.07 -2.86 11.89
CA LEU A 39 -5.35 -3.10 10.47
C LEU A 39 -5.62 -1.81 9.70
N LYS A 40 -6.39 -0.87 10.26
CA LYS A 40 -6.66 0.43 9.61
C LYS A 40 -5.38 1.23 9.38
N CYS A 41 -4.49 1.28 10.37
CA CYS A 41 -3.21 1.99 10.25
C CYS A 41 -2.25 1.32 9.27
N ALA A 42 -2.31 -0.02 9.16
CA ALA A 42 -1.51 -0.77 8.20
C ALA A 42 -1.98 -0.56 6.76
N LEU A 43 -3.30 -0.52 6.53
CA LEU A 43 -3.90 -0.45 5.20
C LEU A 43 -4.14 0.97 4.67
N LEU A 44 -4.11 1.99 5.55
CA LEU A 44 -4.31 3.39 5.15
C LEU A 44 -3.34 3.84 4.04
N PRO A 45 -2.02 3.58 4.13
CA PRO A 45 -1.06 4.00 3.10
C PRO A 45 -1.31 3.33 1.74
N LEU A 46 -1.69 2.04 1.74
CA LEU A 46 -2.03 1.31 0.51
C LEU A 46 -3.21 1.97 -0.21
N LYS A 47 -4.24 2.39 0.53
CA LYS A 47 -5.39 3.09 -0.04
C LYS A 47 -4.99 4.44 -0.66
N VAL A 48 -4.11 5.19 0.01
CA VAL A 48 -3.61 6.49 -0.48
C VAL A 48 -2.77 6.31 -1.75
N VAL A 49 -1.86 5.33 -1.79
CA VAL A 49 -1.04 5.04 -2.97
C VAL A 49 -1.91 4.63 -4.15
N LYS A 50 -2.91 3.77 -3.93
CA LYS A 50 -3.88 3.43 -4.99
C LYS A 50 -4.65 4.67 -5.43
N ALA A 51 -5.14 5.51 -4.53
CA ALA A 51 -5.80 6.75 -4.93
C ALA A 51 -4.89 7.63 -5.81
N GLY A 52 -3.62 7.83 -5.41
CA GLY A 52 -2.66 8.62 -6.20
C GLY A 52 -2.35 8.02 -7.58
N VAL A 53 -2.11 6.71 -7.66
CA VAL A 53 -1.83 6.02 -8.94
C VAL A 53 -3.05 6.05 -9.88
N TYR A 54 -4.26 5.91 -9.34
CA TYR A 54 -5.50 5.98 -10.13
C TYR A 54 -5.88 7.42 -10.51
N GLU A 55 -5.72 8.41 -9.63
CA GLU A 55 -5.99 9.82 -9.94
C GLU A 55 -5.01 10.39 -10.97
N THR A 56 -3.74 9.97 -10.93
CA THR A 56 -2.74 10.36 -11.95
C THR A 56 -3.13 9.91 -13.37
N LEU A 57 -4.06 8.95 -13.51
CA LEU A 57 -4.57 8.48 -14.80
C LEU A 57 -5.86 9.17 -15.27
N VAL A 58 -6.57 9.88 -14.39
CA VAL A 58 -7.93 10.41 -14.67
C VAL A 58 -8.00 11.93 -14.66
N ASN A 59 -7.04 12.67 -14.08
CA ASN A 59 -6.99 14.13 -14.22
C ASN A 59 -5.56 14.67 -14.04
N TRP A 60 -4.91 14.97 -15.16
CA TRP A 60 -4.07 16.16 -15.45
C TRP A 60 -4.11 16.40 -16.96
#